data_AF-A0A947BGX7-F1
#
_entry.id   AF-A0A947BGX7-F1
#
_cell.length_a   1.000
_cell.length_b   1.000
_cell.length_c   1.000
_cell.angle_alpha   90.00
_cell.angle_beta   90.00
_cell.angle_gamma   90.00
#
_symmetry.space_group_name_H-M   'P 1'
#
loop_
_entity.id
_entity.type
_entity.pdbx_description
1 polymer ?
#
loop_
_entity_poly.entity_id
_entity_poly.type
_entity_poly.pdbx_seq_one_letter_code
_entity_poly.pdbx_strand_id
1 'polypeptide(L)'
;PNLDDPNEGHLYFDPGDGRLITIFTNEDRKPDPSRTSTEPGAVHHLAFNVSQATFWQVAERLDSRGIDHSGHKDRGFMDSIYFQDPLGLLIELASYRFEPPAGCRHADVMIEAHRLRVERGDGHIDKVHLADAIEALVERSQQSLSSDRSPKNPYSA
;
A
#
# COMPACT_ATOMS: atom_id res chain seq x y z
N PRO A 1 19.26 22.30 -4.31
CA PRO A 1 19.74 23.12 -3.16
C PRO A 1 18.51 23.59 -2.39
N ASN A 2 18.51 23.53 -1.05
CA ASN A 2 17.42 24.10 -0.27
C ASN A 2 17.42 25.64 -0.45
N LEU A 3 16.24 26.23 -0.68
CA LEU A 3 16.07 27.66 -0.91
C LEU A 3 15.96 28.46 0.40
N ASP A 4 15.62 27.79 1.51
CA ASP A 4 15.44 28.40 2.82
C ASP A 4 16.74 28.33 3.66
N ASP A 5 17.52 27.25 3.53
CA ASP A 5 18.81 27.07 4.22
C ASP A 5 19.90 26.61 3.22
N PRO A 6 20.91 27.45 2.92
CA PRO A 6 21.97 27.10 1.97
C PRO A 6 22.89 25.97 2.46
N ASN A 7 22.87 25.62 3.75
CA ASN A 7 23.66 24.50 4.29
C ASN A 7 22.94 23.16 4.14
N GLU A 8 21.69 23.16 3.69
CA GLU A 8 20.95 21.92 3.43
C GLU A 8 20.94 21.55 1.94
N GLY A 9 21.32 20.31 1.67
CA GLY A 9 21.05 19.64 0.41
C GLY A 9 19.54 19.40 0.24
N HIS A 10 19.09 19.34 -1.01
CA HIS A 10 17.72 18.97 -1.35
C HIS A 10 17.81 17.90 -2.43
N LEU A 11 17.65 16.65 -2.01
CA LEU A 11 17.76 15.47 -2.88
C LEU A 11 16.37 15.06 -3.36
N TYR A 12 16.31 14.53 -4.58
CA TYR A 12 15.07 14.09 -5.22
C TYR A 12 15.21 12.62 -5.63
N PHE A 13 14.22 11.82 -5.28
CA PHE A 13 14.14 10.39 -5.59
C PHE A 13 12.81 10.11 -6.29
N ASP A 14 12.83 9.24 -7.29
CA ASP A 14 11.65 8.70 -7.94
C ASP A 14 11.58 7.19 -7.64
N PRO A 15 10.54 6.70 -6.95
CA PRO A 15 10.39 5.28 -6.65
C PRO A 15 9.96 4.44 -7.86
N GLY A 16 9.84 5.04 -9.05
CA GLY A 16 9.56 4.38 -10.33
C GLY A 16 8.14 4.58 -10.85
N ASP A 17 7.34 5.42 -10.18
CA ASP A 17 5.96 5.73 -10.55
C ASP A 17 5.76 7.21 -10.94
N GLY A 18 6.86 7.95 -11.08
CA GLY A 18 6.86 9.37 -11.45
C GLY A 18 6.54 10.32 -10.30
N ARG A 19 6.31 9.82 -9.08
CA ARG A 19 6.21 10.66 -7.88
C ARG A 19 7.60 10.99 -7.36
N LEU A 20 7.74 12.15 -6.72
CA LEU A 20 9.01 12.57 -6.14
C LEU A 20 8.96 12.47 -4.62
N ILE A 21 9.97 11.82 -4.05
CA ILE A 21 10.31 11.88 -2.63
C ILE A 21 11.54 12.77 -2.52
N THR A 22 11.47 13.78 -1.66
CA THR A 22 12.59 14.68 -1.46
C THR A 22 13.09 14.62 -0.04
N ILE A 23 14.41 14.64 0.14
CA ILE A 23 15.06 14.57 1.44
C ILE A 23 15.96 15.79 1.58
N PHE A 24 15.82 16.50 2.70
CA PHE A 24 16.77 17.54 3.09
C PHE A 24 17.91 16.91 3.89
N THR A 25 19.14 17.19 3.47
CA THR A 25 20.34 16.61 4.06
C THR A 25 21.25 17.70 4.58
N ASN A 26 21.90 17.45 5.71
CA ASN A 26 22.90 18.35 6.27
C ASN A 26 24.05 17.51 6.82
N GLU A 27 25.25 17.67 6.26
CA GLU A 27 26.43 16.86 6.59
C GLU A 27 26.94 17.11 8.03
N ASP A 28 26.59 18.26 8.63
CA ASP A 28 26.95 18.59 10.00
C ASP A 28 25.95 18.02 11.03
N ARG A 29 24.81 17.47 10.58
CA ARG A 29 23.79 16.92 11.48
C ARG A 29 24.21 15.53 11.97
N LYS A 30 24.26 15.35 13.29
CA LYS A 30 24.42 14.03 13.89
C LYS A 30 23.16 13.19 13.63
N PRO A 31 23.26 11.99 13.03
CA PRO A 31 22.11 11.10 12.86
C PRO A 31 21.49 10.74 14.22
N ASP A 32 20.16 10.72 14.27
CA ASP A 32 19.37 10.24 15.40
C ASP A 32 18.47 9.09 14.91
N PRO A 33 18.75 7.84 15.32
CA PRO A 33 17.93 6.70 14.93
C PRO A 33 16.69 6.54 15.81
N SER A 34 16.43 7.46 16.75
CA SER A 34 15.24 7.39 17.59
C SER A 34 13.98 7.53 16.73
N ARG A 35 12.96 6.74 17.08
CA ARG A 35 11.72 6.71 16.31
C ARG A 35 11.11 8.11 16.22
N THR A 36 10.73 8.52 15.02
CA THR A 36 10.02 9.78 14.80
C THR A 36 8.75 9.85 15.64
N SER A 37 8.35 11.06 16.03
CA SER A 37 7.11 11.27 16.80
C SER A 37 5.91 10.60 16.12
N THR A 38 5.09 9.93 16.92
CA THR A 38 3.82 9.33 16.49
C THR A 38 2.60 10.03 17.10
N GLU A 39 2.82 11.18 17.73
CA GLU A 39 1.75 12.00 18.28
C GLU A 39 0.84 12.54 17.16
N PRO A 40 -0.45 12.83 17.46
CA PRO A 40 -1.36 13.42 16.49
C PRO A 40 -0.76 14.68 15.82
N GLY A 41 -0.71 14.67 14.49
CA GLY A 41 -0.13 15.75 13.68
C GLY A 41 1.26 15.43 13.10
N ALA A 42 1.92 14.37 13.55
CA ALA A 42 3.14 13.86 12.95
C ALA A 42 2.87 12.80 11.87
N VAL A 43 3.81 12.64 10.92
CA VAL A 43 3.77 11.52 9.96
C VAL A 43 4.13 10.24 10.70
N HIS A 44 3.17 9.33 10.85
CA HIS A 44 3.38 8.07 11.58
C HIS A 44 4.29 7.09 10.83
N HIS A 45 4.11 6.97 9.51
CA HIS A 45 4.92 6.13 8.62
C HIS A 45 4.67 6.51 7.16
N LEU A 46 5.58 6.09 6.28
CA LEU A 46 5.43 6.15 4.82
C LEU A 46 5.27 4.73 4.26
N ALA A 47 4.19 4.49 3.53
CA ALA A 47 3.91 3.20 2.91
C ALA A 47 4.14 3.24 1.39
N PHE A 48 4.93 2.31 0.88
CA PHE A 48 5.14 2.10 -0.55
C PHE A 48 4.38 0.87 -1.01
N ASN A 49 3.52 1.04 -2.02
CA ASN A 49 2.92 -0.09 -2.69
C ASN A 49 3.96 -0.74 -3.62
N VAL A 50 4.16 -2.04 -3.48
CA VAL A 50 5.05 -2.84 -4.31
C VAL A 50 4.27 -4.01 -4.91
N SER A 51 4.77 -4.55 -6.02
CA SER A 51 4.20 -5.78 -6.57
C SER A 51 4.41 -6.94 -5.60
N GLN A 52 3.54 -7.94 -5.68
CA GLN A 52 3.66 -9.15 -4.87
C GLN A 52 4.99 -9.90 -5.11
N ALA A 53 5.48 -9.90 -6.35
CA ALA A 53 6.78 -10.49 -6.69
C ALA A 53 7.95 -9.80 -5.98
N THR A 54 7.89 -8.47 -5.82
CA THR A 54 8.87 -7.72 -5.02
C THR A 54 8.68 -8.02 -3.54
N PHE A 55 7.44 -8.00 -3.05
CA PHE A 55 7.10 -8.19 -1.65
C PHE A 55 7.68 -9.50 -1.07
N TRP A 56 7.57 -10.62 -1.79
CA TRP A 56 8.09 -11.91 -1.33
C TRP A 56 9.61 -11.97 -1.16
N GLN A 57 10.36 -11.03 -1.72
CA GLN A 57 11.82 -10.95 -1.59
C GLN A 57 12.26 -9.94 -0.51
N VAL A 58 11.33 -9.16 0.05
CA VAL A 58 11.65 -8.02 0.93
C VAL A 58 12.35 -8.49 2.20
N ALA A 59 11.79 -9.48 2.91
CA ALA A 59 12.34 -9.94 4.19
C ALA A 59 13.81 -10.37 4.05
N GLU A 60 14.10 -11.29 3.13
CA GLU A 60 15.46 -11.77 2.85
C GLU A 60 16.41 -10.63 2.46
N ARG A 61 15.93 -9.65 1.69
CA ARG A 61 16.73 -8.49 1.30
C ARG A 61 17.02 -7.55 2.47
N LEU A 62 16.09 -7.37 3.39
CA LEU A 62 16.31 -6.60 4.62
C LEU A 62 17.29 -7.33 5.54
N ASP A 63 17.11 -8.64 5.73
CA ASP A 63 18.02 -9.50 6.49
C ASP A 63 19.46 -9.44 5.96
N SER A 64 19.63 -9.54 4.63
CA SER A 64 20.96 -9.46 4.00
C SER A 64 21.68 -8.13 4.21
N ARG A 65 20.94 -7.08 4.61
CA ARG A 65 21.46 -5.73 4.90
C ARG A 65 21.54 -5.45 6.40
N GLY A 66 21.16 -6.41 7.26
CA GLY A 66 21.11 -6.24 8.71
C GLY A 66 20.06 -5.21 9.15
N ILE A 67 18.95 -5.07 8.40
CA ILE A 67 17.87 -4.14 8.74
C ILE A 67 16.77 -4.92 9.46
N ASP A 68 16.54 -4.59 10.73
CA ASP A 68 15.46 -5.18 11.53
C ASP A 68 14.09 -4.87 10.92
N HIS A 69 13.21 -5.88 10.88
CA HIS A 69 11.90 -5.74 10.27
C HIS A 69 10.83 -6.57 10.98
N SER A 70 9.56 -6.24 10.72
CA SER A 70 8.42 -6.85 11.42
C SER A 70 8.10 -8.30 11.01
N GLY A 71 8.81 -8.84 10.02
CA GLY A 71 8.32 -9.94 9.19
C GLY A 71 7.03 -9.61 8.44
N HIS A 72 6.45 -10.61 7.77
CA HIS A 72 5.16 -10.47 7.07
C HIS A 72 4.01 -10.21 8.05
N LYS A 73 3.12 -9.29 7.69
CA LYS A 73 1.88 -8.97 8.40
C LYS A 73 0.70 -9.06 7.44
N ASP A 74 -0.30 -9.85 7.79
CA ASP A 74 -1.59 -9.87 7.10
C ASP A 74 -2.44 -8.68 7.57
N ARG A 75 -2.90 -7.85 6.62
CA ARG A 75 -3.78 -6.69 6.87
C ARG A 75 -5.15 -6.84 6.20
N GLY A 76 -5.53 -8.07 5.86
CA GLY A 76 -6.77 -8.40 5.16
C GLY A 76 -6.68 -8.07 3.68
N PHE A 77 -6.80 -6.78 3.33
CA PHE A 77 -6.78 -6.29 1.95
C PHE A 77 -5.38 -6.18 1.32
N MET A 78 -4.33 -6.27 2.14
CA MET A 78 -2.94 -6.18 1.73
C MET A 78 -2.02 -7.00 2.63
N ASP A 79 -0.82 -7.28 2.13
CA ASP A 79 0.30 -7.79 2.91
C ASP A 79 1.29 -6.66 3.20
N SER A 80 1.89 -6.65 4.40
CA SER A 80 2.78 -5.57 4.84
C SER A 80 4.06 -6.08 5.52
N ILE A 81 5.16 -5.35 5.33
CA ILE A 81 6.40 -5.47 6.12
C ILE A 81 6.83 -4.07 6.54
N TYR A 82 7.15 -3.89 7.83
CA TYR A 82 7.61 -2.63 8.39
C TYR A 82 9.09 -2.72 8.79
N PHE A 83 9.83 -1.64 8.58
CA PHE A 83 11.21 -1.45 9.06
C PHE A 83 11.47 0.04 9.30
N GLN A 84 12.53 0.38 10.03
CA GLN A 84 12.92 1.77 10.26
C GLN A 84 14.06 2.16 9.33
N ASP A 85 14.01 3.39 8.82
CA ASP A 85 15.16 3.99 8.15
C ASP A 85 16.25 4.38 9.17
N PRO A 86 17.45 4.78 8.73
CA PRO A 86 18.54 5.17 9.63
C PRO A 86 18.26 6.38 10.53
N LEU A 87 17.19 7.14 10.26
CA LEU A 87 16.78 8.33 11.01
C LEU A 87 15.48 8.08 11.82
N GLY A 88 15.09 6.81 11.98
CA GLY A 88 13.97 6.39 12.81
C GLY A 88 12.58 6.57 12.19
N LEU A 89 12.48 6.96 10.91
CA LEU A 89 11.19 7.00 10.21
C LEU A 89 10.72 5.57 9.93
N LEU A 90 9.47 5.28 10.30
CA LEU A 90 8.88 3.99 10.00
C LEU A 90 8.48 3.91 8.52
N ILE A 91 8.99 2.92 7.82
CA ILE A 91 8.67 2.60 6.44
C ILE A 91 7.86 1.31 6.38
N GLU A 92 6.84 1.30 5.52
CA GLU A 92 6.06 0.12 5.18
C GLU A 92 6.24 -0.21 3.69
N LEU A 93 6.53 -1.47 3.38
CA LEU A 93 6.30 -2.01 2.05
C LEU A 93 4.99 -2.80 2.10
N ALA A 94 4.01 -2.34 1.33
CA ALA A 94 2.68 -2.93 1.24
C ALA A 94 2.48 -3.54 -0.15
N SER A 95 1.78 -4.66 -0.24
CA SER A 95 1.33 -5.26 -1.49
C SER A 95 -0.17 -5.49 -1.41
N TYR A 96 -0.93 -4.77 -2.23
CA TYR A 96 -2.37 -5.04 -2.35
C TYR A 96 -2.62 -6.46 -2.88
N ARG A 97 -3.70 -7.07 -2.40
CA ARG A 97 -4.13 -8.43 -2.83
C ARG A 97 -5.08 -8.40 -4.03
N PHE A 98 -5.21 -7.25 -4.69
CA PHE A 98 -6.15 -7.05 -5.77
C PHE A 98 -5.60 -6.07 -6.80
N GLU A 99 -6.14 -6.16 -8.00
CA GLU A 99 -5.96 -5.17 -9.06
C GLU A 99 -7.31 -4.54 -9.40
N PRO A 100 -7.38 -3.22 -9.61
CA PRO A 100 -8.62 -2.58 -10.03
C PRO A 100 -9.08 -3.08 -11.41
N PRO A 101 -10.38 -3.25 -11.63
CA PRO A 101 -10.93 -3.45 -12.97
C PRO A 101 -10.51 -2.33 -13.92
N ALA A 102 -10.49 -2.61 -15.22
CA ALA A 102 -10.18 -1.61 -16.24
C ALA A 102 -11.11 -0.39 -16.12
N GLY A 103 -10.53 0.82 -16.05
CA GLY A 103 -11.25 2.06 -15.86
C GLY A 103 -11.56 2.42 -14.40
N CYS A 104 -11.24 1.54 -13.45
CA CYS A 104 -11.31 1.80 -12.01
C CYS A 104 -9.91 2.11 -11.44
N ARG A 105 -9.89 2.82 -10.32
CA ARG A 105 -8.71 3.08 -9.50
C ARG A 105 -8.77 2.20 -8.25
N HIS A 106 -7.62 2.04 -7.57
CA HIS A 106 -7.55 1.38 -6.27
C HIS A 106 -8.55 1.96 -5.26
N ALA A 107 -8.73 3.28 -5.25
CA ALA A 107 -9.68 3.96 -4.38
C ALA A 107 -11.13 3.50 -4.63
N ASP A 108 -11.51 3.22 -5.88
CA ASP A 108 -12.88 2.84 -6.22
C ASP A 108 -13.20 1.44 -5.66
N VAL A 109 -12.25 0.50 -5.76
CA VAL A 109 -12.35 -0.83 -5.13
C VAL A 109 -12.40 -0.70 -3.61
N MET A 110 -11.51 0.10 -3.01
CA MET A 110 -11.45 0.25 -1.55
C MET A 110 -12.71 0.90 -0.97
N ILE A 111 -13.31 1.87 -1.66
CA ILE A 111 -14.59 2.49 -1.25
C ILE A 111 -15.71 1.44 -1.26
N GLU A 112 -15.80 0.65 -2.32
CA GLU A 112 -16.84 -0.37 -2.43
C GLU A 112 -16.65 -1.51 -1.42
N ALA A 113 -15.42 -1.99 -1.27
CA ALA A 113 -15.06 -3.00 -0.27
C ALA A 113 -15.33 -2.49 1.16
N HIS A 114 -15.11 -1.20 1.43
CA HIS A 114 -15.45 -0.60 2.71
C HIS A 114 -16.96 -0.63 2.98
N ARG A 115 -17.80 -0.34 1.98
CA ARG A 115 -19.26 -0.40 2.12
C ARG A 115 -19.72 -1.81 2.45
N LEU A 116 -19.23 -2.80 1.71
CA LEU A 116 -19.54 -4.22 1.94
C LEU A 116 -19.13 -4.66 3.34
N ARG A 117 -17.93 -4.27 3.79
CA ARG A 117 -17.46 -4.53 5.15
C ARG A 117 -18.40 -3.94 6.21
N VAL A 118 -18.83 -2.69 6.06
CA VAL A 118 -19.76 -2.04 7.00
C VAL A 118 -21.10 -2.76 7.01
N GLU A 119 -21.66 -3.05 5.84
CA GLU A 119 -22.94 -3.75 5.69
C GLU A 119 -22.94 -5.11 6.39
N ARG A 120 -21.81 -5.83 6.31
CA ARG A 120 -21.62 -7.15 6.93
C ARG A 120 -21.26 -7.10 8.41
N GLY A 121 -20.93 -5.92 8.94
CA GLY A 121 -20.50 -5.75 10.34
C GLY A 121 -19.06 -6.21 10.61
N ASP A 122 -18.22 -6.30 9.57
CA ASP A 122 -16.87 -6.83 9.69
C ASP A 122 -15.86 -5.78 10.21
N GLY A 123 -14.90 -6.24 11.03
CA GLY A 123 -13.95 -5.38 11.72
C GLY A 123 -12.93 -4.67 10.81
N HIS A 124 -12.62 -5.25 9.65
CA HIS A 124 -11.66 -4.71 8.69
C HIS A 124 -11.96 -5.22 7.26
N ILE A 125 -11.40 -4.56 6.25
CA ILE A 125 -11.51 -5.02 4.86
C ILE A 125 -10.64 -6.26 4.71
N ASP A 126 -11.21 -7.30 4.11
CA ASP A 126 -10.56 -8.60 3.85
C ASP A 126 -10.89 -9.04 2.42
N LYS A 127 -10.28 -10.14 1.97
CA LYS A 127 -10.32 -10.67 0.61
C LYS A 127 -11.74 -10.80 0.05
N VAL A 128 -12.70 -11.24 0.85
CA VAL A 128 -14.10 -11.38 0.39
C VAL A 128 -14.71 -10.03 0.00
N HIS A 129 -14.40 -8.97 0.75
CA HIS A 129 -14.88 -7.62 0.44
C HIS A 129 -14.28 -7.09 -0.86
N LEU A 130 -13.00 -7.40 -1.11
CA LEU A 130 -12.32 -7.00 -2.34
C LEU A 130 -12.90 -7.74 -3.55
N ALA A 131 -13.10 -9.06 -3.44
CA ALA A 131 -13.64 -9.88 -4.51
C ALA A 131 -15.02 -9.38 -4.96
N ASP A 132 -15.92 -9.19 -4.00
CA ASP A 132 -17.30 -8.77 -4.26
C ASP A 132 -17.35 -7.30 -4.74
N ALA A 133 -16.45 -6.44 -4.24
CA ALA A 133 -16.32 -5.06 -4.73
C ALA A 133 -15.90 -5.00 -6.20
N ILE A 134 -14.95 -5.85 -6.59
CA ILE A 134 -14.46 -5.97 -7.97
C ILE A 134 -15.58 -6.45 -8.88
N GLU A 135 -16.32 -7.48 -8.47
CA GLU A 135 -17.47 -7.99 -9.20
C GLU A 135 -18.51 -6.89 -9.42
N ALA A 136 -18.90 -6.19 -8.35
CA ALA A 136 -19.87 -5.10 -8.43
C ALA A 136 -19.41 -3.94 -9.34
N LEU A 137 -18.12 -3.59 -9.32
CA LEU A 137 -17.56 -2.57 -10.22
C LEU A 137 -17.56 -3.02 -11.69
N VAL A 138 -17.23 -4.28 -11.95
CA VAL A 138 -17.26 -4.87 -13.30
C VAL A 138 -18.69 -4.94 -13.81
N GLU A 139 -19.66 -5.34 -12.98
CA GLU A 139 -21.07 -5.39 -13.36
C GLU A 139 -21.63 -4.04 -13.77
N ARG A 140 -21.26 -2.98 -13.03
CA ARG A 140 -21.71 -1.61 -13.33
C ARG A 140 -21.08 -1.01 -14.59
N SER A 141 -19.84 -1.39 -14.90
CA SER A 141 -19.06 -0.73 -15.96
C SER A 141 -19.03 -1.48 -17.29
N GLN A 142 -19.09 -2.82 -17.27
CA GLN A 142 -18.89 -3.64 -18.46
C GLN A 142 -20.22 -4.07 -19.07
N GLN A 143 -20.38 -3.81 -20.38
CA GLN A 143 -21.51 -4.29 -21.15
C GLN A 143 -21.46 -5.81 -21.32
N SER A 144 -22.64 -6.43 -21.37
CA SER A 144 -22.81 -7.87 -21.60
C SER A 144 -23.92 -8.08 -22.62
N LEU A 145 -23.75 -9.07 -23.51
CA LEU A 145 -24.82 -9.50 -24.41
C LEU A 145 -25.91 -10.30 -23.67
N SER A 146 -25.60 -10.83 -22.48
CA SER A 146 -26.57 -11.43 -21.57
C SER A 146 -27.08 -10.41 -20.57
N SER A 147 -28.40 -10.32 -20.41
CA SER A 147 -29.05 -9.59 -19.32
C SER A 147 -28.93 -10.31 -17.97
N ASP A 148 -28.72 -11.62 -17.99
CA ASP A 148 -28.53 -12.45 -16.80
C ASP A 148 -27.04 -12.79 -16.63
N ARG A 149 -26.46 -12.26 -15.55
CA ARG A 149 -25.04 -12.46 -15.19
C ARG A 149 -24.87 -13.37 -13.97
N SER A 150 -25.97 -13.95 -13.47
CA SER A 150 -25.90 -14.83 -12.30
C SER A 150 -25.10 -16.10 -12.61
N PRO A 151 -24.34 -16.64 -11.63
CA PRO A 151 -23.65 -17.91 -11.78
C PRO A 151 -24.60 -19.00 -12.29
N LYS A 152 -24.23 -19.67 -13.37
CA LYS A 152 -24.97 -20.82 -13.92
C LYS A 152 -24.26 -22.11 -13.55
N ASN A 153 -25.04 -23.18 -13.33
CA ASN A 153 -24.48 -24.52 -13.20
C ASN A 153 -24.38 -25.14 -14.60
N PRO A 154 -23.17 -25.24 -15.19
CA PRO A 154 -23.02 -25.83 -16.51
C PRO A 154 -23.16 -27.36 -16.50
N TYR A 155 -23.27 -27.99 -15.32
CA TYR A 155 -23.30 -29.45 -15.14
C TYR A 155 -24.70 -30.01 -14.80
N SER A 156 -25.70 -29.16 -14.58
CA SER A 156 -27.09 -29.61 -14.48
C SER A 156 -27.73 -29.61 -15.87
N ALA A 157 -27.83 -30.80 -16.48
CA ALA A 157 -28.67 -31.05 -17.64
C ALA A 157 -30.11 -31.34 -17.21
#